data_AF-A0AAW2DVJ7-F1
#
_entry.id   AF-A0AAW2DVJ7-F1
#
_cell.length_a   1.000
_cell.length_b   1.000
_cell.length_c   1.000
_cell.angle_alpha   90.00
_cell.angle_beta   90.00
_cell.angle_gamma   90.00
#
_symmetry.space_group_name_H-M   'P 1'
#
loop_
_entity.id
_entity.type
_entity.pdbx_description
1 polymer ?
#
loop_
_entity_poly.entity_id
_entity_poly.type
_entity_poly.pdbx_seq_one_letter_code
_entity_poly.pdbx_strand_id
1 'polypeptide(L)'
;MCSLQIFEKEQLPVHLRAVATDCMFFEASSRVGDPVYGSVRIISQLQEQIIEAQSELVKTKGEIAFHYAQQQLQQQQMQQLQMIHAIAQEGEDQPSWLSSSQQEPFPNVNQQLLEDYNYSNTFCGFEF
;
A
#
# COMPACT_ATOMS: atom_id res chain seq x y z
N MET A 1 3.60 28.06 5.94
CA MET A 1 3.79 29.36 6.60
C MET A 1 2.83 29.40 7.77
N CYS A 2 3.34 29.20 8.99
CA CYS A 2 2.54 29.44 10.19
C CYS A 2 2.38 30.94 10.27
N SER A 3 1.35 31.46 9.58
CA SER A 3 1.16 32.88 9.40
C SER A 3 1.33 33.60 10.74
N LEU A 4 2.34 34.48 10.77
CA LEU A 4 2.50 35.57 11.74
C LEU A 4 1.18 36.36 11.95
N GLN A 5 0.22 36.24 11.04
CA GLN A 5 -1.13 36.82 11.13
C GLN A 5 -2.05 36.18 12.17
N ILE A 6 -1.78 34.95 12.67
CA ILE A 6 -2.61 34.35 13.73
C ILE A 6 -2.27 34.95 15.11
N PHE A 7 -1.00 35.29 15.36
CA PHE A 7 -0.54 35.75 16.67
C PHE A 7 -0.81 37.23 16.96
N GLU A 8 -0.96 38.07 15.92
CA GLU A 8 -1.17 39.50 16.12
C GLU A 8 -2.62 39.84 16.53
N LYS A 9 -3.58 38.92 16.31
CA LYS A 9 -5.01 39.17 16.55
C LYS A 9 -5.65 38.39 17.71
N GLU A 10 -5.02 37.30 18.18
CA GLU A 10 -5.54 36.43 19.26
C GLU A 10 -4.41 36.11 20.25
N GLN A 11 -4.57 36.46 21.54
CA GLN A 11 -3.58 36.08 22.55
C GLN A 11 -3.62 34.57 22.79
N LEU A 12 -2.57 33.85 22.41
CA LEU A 12 -2.51 32.41 22.70
C LEU A 12 -2.51 32.13 24.22
N PRO A 13 -3.18 31.04 24.64
CA PRO A 13 -3.04 30.49 25.98
C PRO A 13 -1.57 30.32 26.37
N VAL A 14 -1.23 30.63 27.64
CA VAL A 14 0.16 30.64 28.13
C VAL A 14 0.92 29.35 27.82
N HIS A 15 0.25 28.19 27.94
CA HIS A 15 0.86 26.89 27.69
C HIS A 15 1.26 26.65 26.22
N LEU A 16 0.66 27.35 25.26
CA LEU A 16 0.99 27.23 23.83
C LEU A 16 2.04 28.25 23.37
N ARG A 17 2.34 29.27 24.17
CA ARG A 17 3.28 30.33 23.78
C ARG A 17 4.71 29.82 23.60
N ALA A 18 5.13 28.84 24.40
CA ALA A 18 6.43 28.20 24.26
C ALA A 18 6.53 27.50 22.89
N VAL A 19 5.57 26.62 22.58
CA VAL A 19 5.50 25.89 21.30
C VAL A 19 5.44 26.86 20.11
N ALA A 20 4.65 27.93 20.24
CA ALA A 20 4.59 28.98 19.24
C ALA A 20 5.94 29.64 18.98
N THR A 21 6.67 29.96 20.05
CA THR A 21 7.99 30.60 19.96
C THR A 21 8.98 29.67 19.28
N ASP A 22 8.94 28.37 19.58
CA ASP A 22 9.77 27.37 18.92
C ASP A 22 9.46 27.27 17.42
N CYS A 23 8.17 27.25 17.05
CA CYS A 23 7.76 27.26 15.64
C CYS A 23 8.22 28.53 14.90
N MET A 24 8.08 29.70 15.53
CA MET A 24 8.53 30.97 14.96
C MET A 24 10.06 31.00 14.79
N PHE A 25 10.80 30.54 15.80
CA PHE A 25 12.25 30.43 15.74
C PHE A 25 12.69 29.49 14.62
N PHE A 26 12.05 28.31 14.50
CA PHE A 26 12.33 27.37 13.42
C PHE A 26 12.06 27.97 12.04
N GLU A 27 10.92 28.65 11.84
CA GLU A 27 10.62 29.30 10.56
C GLU A 27 11.65 30.40 10.23
N ALA A 28 11.98 31.25 11.19
CA ALA A 28 12.97 32.31 11.02
C ALA A 28 14.37 31.76 10.74
N SER A 29 14.81 30.77 11.52
CA SER A 29 16.11 30.10 11.36
C SER A 29 16.22 29.43 9.98
N SER A 30 15.15 28.79 9.52
CA SER A 30 15.12 28.17 8.18
C SER A 30 15.32 29.21 7.08
N ARG A 31 14.76 30.43 7.22
CA ARG A 31 14.96 31.52 6.25
C ARG A 31 16.38 32.09 6.25
N VAL A 32 17.14 31.93 7.35
CA VAL A 32 18.56 32.30 7.37
C VAL A 32 19.38 31.34 6.51
N GLY A 33 19.09 30.03 6.59
CA GLY A 33 19.76 29.01 5.78
C GLY A 33 19.28 28.96 4.33
N ASP A 34 18.02 29.29 4.09
CA ASP A 34 17.39 29.34 2.77
C ASP A 34 16.45 30.55 2.66
N PRO A 35 16.96 31.70 2.18
CA PRO A 35 16.18 32.95 2.13
C PRO A 35 14.95 32.90 1.22
N VAL A 36 14.94 32.00 0.22
CA VAL A 36 13.85 31.93 -0.76
C VAL A 36 12.77 30.96 -0.28
N TYR A 37 13.15 29.73 0.08
CA TYR A 37 12.16 28.70 0.41
C TYR A 37 12.08 28.37 1.91
N GLY A 38 13.09 28.68 2.72
CA GLY A 38 13.09 28.47 4.16
C GLY A 38 12.61 27.08 4.57
N SER A 39 11.59 27.01 5.44
CA SER A 39 11.00 25.75 5.87
C SER A 39 10.20 25.03 4.79
N VAL A 40 9.81 25.71 3.70
CA VAL A 40 9.13 25.09 2.55
C VAL A 40 10.04 24.07 1.88
N ARG A 41 11.35 24.35 1.75
CA ARG A 41 12.32 23.37 1.22
C ARG A 41 12.30 22.08 2.03
N ILE A 42 12.30 22.19 3.36
CA ILE A 42 12.28 21.04 4.27
C ILE A 42 10.99 20.26 4.09
N ILE A 43 9.84 20.94 4.01
CA ILE A 43 8.54 20.30 3.77
C ILE A 43 8.56 19.54 2.44
N SER A 44 9.02 20.17 1.35
CA SER A 44 9.09 19.53 0.03
C SER A 44 10.01 18.30 0.02
N GLN A 45 11.16 18.38 0.69
CA GLN A 45 12.07 17.23 0.84
C GLN A 45 11.41 16.07 1.60
N LEU A 46 10.68 16.36 2.67
CA LEU A 46 9.95 15.33 3.41
C LEU A 46 8.83 14.72 2.57
N GLN A 47 8.13 15.53 1.76
CA GLN A 47 7.11 15.03 0.84
C GLN A 47 7.71 14.09 -0.21
N GLU A 48 8.86 14.46 -0.79
CA GLU A 48 9.59 13.60 -1.74
C GLU A 48 9.99 12.26 -1.08
N GLN A 49 10.58 12.29 0.11
CA GLN A 49 10.95 11.08 0.85
C GLN A 49 9.74 10.19 1.18
N ILE A 50 8.59 10.80 1.51
CA ILE A 50 7.35 10.05 1.75
C ILE A 50 6.90 9.34 0.47
N ILE A 51 6.94 10.04 -0.66
CA ILE A 51 6.56 9.48 -1.96
C ILE A 51 7.49 8.33 -2.36
N GLU A 52 8.80 8.50 -2.18
CA GLU A 52 9.80 7.46 -2.43
C GLU A 52 9.53 6.21 -1.58
N ALA A 53 9.35 6.39 -0.27
CA ALA A 53 9.06 5.28 0.64
C ALA A 53 7.73 4.58 0.30
N GLN A 54 6.70 5.33 -0.09
CA GLN A 54 5.43 4.76 -0.54
C GLN A 54 5.59 3.98 -1.85
N SER A 55 6.41 4.47 -2.79
CA SER A 55 6.73 3.78 -4.04
C SER A 55 7.42 2.43 -3.79
N GLU A 56 8.41 2.41 -2.90
CA GLU A 56 9.08 1.18 -2.49
C GLU A 56 8.11 0.19 -1.84
N LEU A 57 7.25 0.65 -0.93
CA LEU A 57 6.23 -0.18 -0.31
C LEU A 57 5.32 -0.85 -1.35
N VAL A 58 4.84 -0.09 -2.35
CA VAL A 58 3.99 -0.61 -3.41
C VAL A 58 4.73 -1.64 -4.26
N LYS A 59 5.99 -1.38 -4.63
CA LYS A 59 6.82 -2.33 -5.38
C LYS A 59 7.00 -3.64 -4.63
N THR A 60 7.42 -3.59 -3.36
CA THR A 60 7.62 -4.79 -2.54
C THR A 60 6.32 -5.56 -2.36
N LYS A 61 5.19 -4.89 -2.13
CA LYS A 61 3.87 -5.55 -2.08
C LYS A 61 3.53 -6.25 -3.40
N GLY A 62 3.83 -5.61 -4.53
CA GLY A 62 3.66 -6.20 -5.86
C GLY A 62 4.53 -7.43 -6.09
N GLU A 63 5.80 -7.38 -5.71
CA GLU A 63 6.74 -8.51 -5.78
C GLU A 63 6.26 -9.70 -4.93
N ILE A 64 5.83 -9.44 -3.70
CA ILE A 64 5.27 -10.47 -2.81
C ILE A 64 4.04 -11.12 -3.45
N ALA A 65 3.09 -10.32 -3.95
CA ALA A 65 1.89 -10.83 -4.60
C ALA A 65 2.22 -11.66 -5.86
N PHE A 66 3.18 -11.21 -6.66
CA PHE A 66 3.66 -11.93 -7.84
C PHE A 66 4.23 -13.30 -7.46
N HIS A 67 5.09 -13.37 -6.43
CA HIS A 67 5.65 -14.64 -5.97
C HIS A 67 4.59 -15.60 -5.44
N TYR A 68 3.60 -15.10 -4.68
CA TYR A 68 2.48 -15.94 -4.23
C TYR A 68 1.66 -16.49 -5.40
N ALA A 69 1.33 -15.65 -6.39
CA ALA A 69 0.59 -16.08 -7.57
C ALA A 69 1.38 -17.13 -8.38
N GLN A 70 2.69 -16.92 -8.55
CA GLN A 70 3.57 -17.87 -9.24
C GLN A 70 3.63 -19.21 -8.50
N GLN A 71 3.76 -19.19 -7.17
CA GLN A 71 3.78 -20.40 -6.34
C GLN A 71 2.46 -21.17 -6.45
N GLN A 72 1.32 -20.47 -6.41
CA GLN A 72 0.01 -21.11 -6.56
C GLN A 72 -0.15 -21.79 -7.92
N LEU A 73 0.26 -21.12 -9.01
CA LEU A 73 0.20 -21.70 -10.35
C LEU A 73 1.07 -22.96 -10.45
N GLN A 74 2.27 -22.95 -9.85
CA GLN A 74 3.16 -24.11 -9.84
C GLN A 74 2.56 -25.28 -9.03
N GLN A 75 1.92 -25.00 -7.90
CA GLN A 75 1.22 -26.01 -7.11
C GLN A 75 0.05 -26.63 -7.88
N GLN A 76 -0.74 -25.82 -8.60
CA GLN A 76 -1.83 -26.32 -9.45
C GLN A 76 -1.31 -27.20 -10.59
N GLN A 77 -0.21 -26.83 -11.24
CA GLN A 77 0.43 -27.66 -12.27
C GLN A 77 0.91 -29.00 -11.70
N MET A 78 1.56 -28.98 -10.53
CA MET A 78 1.99 -30.21 -9.82
C MET A 78 0.81 -31.11 -9.47
N GLN A 79 -0.29 -30.56 -8.95
CA GLN A 79 -1.51 -31.33 -8.66
C GLN A 79 -2.11 -31.93 -9.93
N GLN A 80 -2.13 -31.19 -11.04
CA GLN A 80 -2.63 -31.71 -12.31
C GLN A 80 -1.75 -32.84 -12.86
N LEU A 81 -0.42 -32.74 -12.75
CA LEU A 81 0.50 -33.82 -13.14
C LEU A 81 0.31 -35.07 -12.25
N GLN A 82 0.14 -34.90 -10.94
CA GLN A 82 -0.16 -36.00 -10.02
C GLN A 82 -1.48 -36.70 -10.38
N MET A 83 -2.52 -35.93 -10.72
CA MET A 83 -3.81 -36.47 -11.17
C MET A 83 -3.67 -37.27 -12.47
N ILE A 84 -2.94 -36.77 -13.47
CA ILE A 84 -2.72 -37.50 -14.74
C ILE A 84 -1.97 -38.80 -14.50
N HIS A 85 -0.95 -38.81 -13.63
CA HIS A 85 -0.21 -40.02 -13.29
C HIS A 85 -1.09 -41.04 -12.55
N ALA A 86 -1.97 -40.60 -11.65
CA ALA A 86 -2.93 -41.49 -10.99
C ALA A 86 -3.88 -42.16 -12.00
N ILE A 87 -4.39 -41.42 -12.98
CA ILE A 87 -5.25 -41.96 -14.05
C ILE A 87 -4.48 -42.92 -14.96
N ALA A 88 -3.21 -42.63 -15.26
CA ALA A 88 -2.39 -43.49 -16.12
C ALA A 88 -1.97 -44.83 -15.45
N GLN A 89 -2.03 -44.92 -14.11
CA GLN A 89 -1.79 -46.17 -13.38
C GLN A 89 -3.03 -47.07 -13.28
N GLU A 90 -4.23 -46.57 -13.60
CA GLU A 90 -5.45 -47.38 -13.74
C GLU A 90 -5.56 -47.92 -15.16
N GLY A 91 -4.70 -48.91 -15.44
CA GLY A 91 -4.65 -49.65 -16.68
C GLY A 91 -4.73 -51.15 -16.45
N GLU A 92 -5.67 -51.63 -15.63
CA GLU A 92 -6.50 -52.83 -15.83
C GLU A 92 -7.70 -52.74 -14.85
N ASP A 93 -8.91 -52.86 -15.40
CA ASP A 93 -10.25 -52.91 -14.76
C ASP A 93 -11.08 -51.61 -14.56
N GLN A 94 -12.33 -51.71 -15.00
CA GLN A 94 -13.39 -50.71 -15.22
C GLN A 94 -13.79 -49.79 -14.03
N PRO A 95 -14.34 -48.58 -14.28
CA PRO A 95 -14.70 -47.62 -13.23
C PRO A 95 -16.13 -47.79 -12.70
N SER A 96 -16.31 -47.78 -11.37
CA SER A 96 -17.60 -48.01 -10.67
C SER A 96 -18.19 -46.80 -9.93
N TRP A 97 -17.60 -45.61 -10.00
CA TRP A 97 -17.96 -44.50 -9.11
C TRP A 97 -18.59 -43.26 -9.78
N LEU A 98 -19.26 -43.43 -10.92
CA LEU A 98 -20.18 -42.41 -11.48
C LEU A 98 -21.31 -41.97 -10.52
N SER A 99 -21.33 -42.43 -9.27
CA SER A 99 -22.32 -42.05 -8.27
C SER A 99 -21.70 -41.24 -7.13
N SER A 100 -22.22 -40.02 -7.02
CA SER A 100 -22.20 -39.16 -5.84
C SER A 100 -21.00 -38.25 -5.69
N SER A 101 -21.21 -36.97 -5.98
CA SER A 101 -21.11 -35.93 -4.96
C SER A 101 -21.78 -34.65 -5.43
N GLN A 102 -22.84 -34.26 -4.72
CA GLN A 102 -23.32 -32.88 -4.69
C GLN A 102 -22.15 -32.00 -4.20
N GLN A 103 -21.80 -30.98 -4.98
CA GLN A 103 -20.85 -29.94 -4.58
C GLN A 103 -21.64 -28.80 -3.96
N GLU A 104 -21.50 -28.62 -2.65
CA GLU A 104 -21.90 -27.39 -1.95
C GLU A 104 -20.97 -26.23 -2.37
N PRO A 105 -21.48 -25.00 -2.59
CA PRO A 105 -20.67 -23.87 -2.99
C PRO A 105 -19.70 -23.44 -1.87
N PHE A 106 -18.39 -23.53 -2.11
CA PHE A 106 -17.40 -22.97 -1.19
C PHE A 106 -17.48 -21.43 -1.15
N PRO A 107 -17.37 -20.78 0.03
CA PRO A 107 -17.46 -19.34 0.15
C PRO A 107 -16.25 -18.66 -0.52
N ASN A 108 -16.55 -17.68 -1.36
CA ASN A 108 -15.59 -16.89 -2.12
C ASN A 108 -14.79 -15.95 -1.19
N VAL A 109 -13.51 -16.24 -0.96
CA VAL A 109 -12.59 -15.39 -0.17
C VAL A 109 -12.01 -14.23 -1.02
N ASN A 110 -12.26 -14.20 -2.34
CA ASN A 110 -11.66 -13.20 -3.24
C ASN A 110 -12.35 -11.83 -3.23
N GLN A 111 -13.37 -11.61 -2.41
CA GLN A 111 -14.09 -10.34 -2.43
C GLN A 111 -13.34 -9.20 -1.73
N GLN A 112 -12.37 -9.51 -0.85
CA GLN A 112 -11.60 -8.49 -0.13
C GLN A 112 -10.30 -8.06 -0.81
N LEU A 113 -9.77 -8.83 -1.77
CA LEU A 113 -8.51 -8.46 -2.43
C LEU A 113 -8.69 -7.53 -3.65
N LEU A 114 -9.92 -7.44 -4.17
CA LEU A 114 -10.22 -6.60 -5.33
C LEU A 114 -10.59 -5.15 -4.95
N GLU A 115 -10.98 -4.90 -3.70
CA GLU A 115 -11.32 -3.54 -3.24
C GLU A 115 -10.07 -2.66 -3.04
N ASP A 116 -8.93 -3.25 -2.67
CA ASP A 116 -7.66 -2.52 -2.52
C ASP A 116 -7.02 -2.15 -3.87
N TYR A 117 -7.32 -2.89 -4.95
CA TYR A 117 -6.81 -2.58 -6.30
C TYR A 117 -7.55 -1.38 -6.94
N ASN A 118 -8.80 -1.14 -6.55
CA ASN A 118 -9.63 -0.07 -7.11
C ASN A 118 -9.46 1.28 -6.39
N TYR A 119 -8.94 1.28 -5.15
CA TYR A 119 -8.65 2.54 -4.45
C TYR A 119 -7.39 3.25 -4.99
N SER A 120 -6.49 2.50 -5.64
CA SER A 120 -5.21 3.02 -6.16
C SER A 120 -5.34 3.76 -7.50
N ASN A 121 -6.42 3.55 -8.26
CA ASN A 121 -6.62 4.19 -9.57
C ASN A 121 -7.18 5.62 -9.50
N THR A 122 -7.38 6.19 -8.31
CA THR A 122 -7.89 7.58 -8.17
C THR A 122 -6.81 8.60 -7.79
N PHE A 123 -5.60 8.18 -7.40
CA PHE A 123 -4.58 9.13 -6.91
C PHE A 123 -3.41 9.37 -7.89
N CYS A 124 -3.63 9.15 -9.18
CA CYS A 124 -2.75 9.66 -10.23
C CYS A 124 -3.47 10.83 -10.92
N GLY A 125 -3.52 11.99 -10.24
CA GLY A 125 -4.20 13.17 -10.76
C GLY A 125 -3.92 14.43 -9.94
N PHE A 126 -3.16 15.33 -10.58
CA PHE A 126 -3.02 16.78 -10.36
C PHE A 126 -1.92 17.32 -9.44
N GLU A 127 -0.99 18.02 -10.12
CA GLU A 127 -0.57 19.42 -9.93
C GLU A 127 -0.73 19.99 -8.51
N PHE A 128 0.41 20.32 -7.89
CA PHE A 128 0.93 21.69 -7.78
C PHE A 128 2.45 21.67 -7.61
#